data_AF-A0A1A8LZE7-F1
#
_entry.id   AF-A0A1A8LZE7-F1
#
_cell.length_a   1.000
_cell.length_b   1.000
_cell.length_c   1.000
_cell.angle_alpha   90.00
_cell.angle_beta   90.00
_cell.angle_gamma   90.00
#
_symmetry.space_group_name_H-M   'P 1'
#
loop_
_entity.id
_entity.type
_entity.pdbx_description
1 polymer ?
#
loop_
_entity_poly.entity_id
_entity_poly.type
_entity_poly.pdbx_seq_one_letter_code
_entity_poly.pdbx_strand_id
1 'polypeptide(L)'
;MLLICNLSHEGADHDTRFRSVITSYDYDAPLTEAGDPTEKLLAMRDVIKLFREVPSGPMPPATPKFAYGFVTLKKVGNINGVLDTISPLGPVTSKYPLMFEEMKQYYGFMLYRTTLPQDLSEPTPLISPLNGVHDRAYVSVNGVYQGLLERDTVLVMNVTGQQGDILDILVENMGRVNFGSKINDYKGLLSNLILGKDALTDWKIYPLDIDGAISSGWPHSNQKSVSSKQAALSAGPAVYMGTLQPNGLAWDTFLKLKEWTKGQVWINGVNLGRYWPARGPQQTLYVPGPLLSTSLPNNITLLELEAAPAHLRVIFMDWPQLNITAGKS
;
A
#
# COMPACT_ATOMS: atom_id res chain seq x y z
N MET A 1 8.23 -1.15 28.17
CA MET A 1 7.55 -2.06 27.22
C MET A 1 6.57 -1.22 26.42
N LEU A 2 7.05 -0.45 25.44
CA LEU A 2 6.17 0.17 24.45
C LEU A 2 5.67 -0.98 23.57
N LEU A 3 4.39 -1.31 23.67
CA LEU A 3 3.72 -2.05 22.61
C LEU A 3 3.70 -1.12 21.39
N ILE A 4 4.71 -1.22 20.53
CA ILE A 4 4.61 -0.73 19.17
C ILE A 4 3.59 -1.66 18.50
N CYS A 5 2.30 -1.32 18.58
CA CYS A 5 1.29 -1.93 17.71
C CYS A 5 1.47 -1.36 16.30
N ASN A 6 2.56 -1.70 15.63
CA ASN A 6 2.62 -1.72 14.17
C ASN A 6 1.97 -3.01 13.69
N LEU A 7 0.74 -3.27 14.15
CA LEU A 7 -0.17 -4.10 13.37
C LEU A 7 -0.62 -3.16 12.26
N SER A 8 -0.10 -3.35 11.06
CA SER A 8 -0.73 -2.81 9.86
C SER A 8 -2.21 -3.13 9.96
N HIS A 9 -3.04 -2.13 10.29
CA HIS A 9 -4.45 -2.34 10.52
C HIS A 9 -5.12 -2.59 9.18
N GLU A 10 -5.15 -3.85 8.77
CA GLU A 10 -5.77 -4.33 7.54
C GLU A 10 -7.26 -4.65 7.74
N GLY A 11 -7.94 -3.77 8.47
CA GLY A 11 -9.38 -3.81 8.64
C GLY A 11 -10.10 -2.96 7.59
N ALA A 12 -11.35 -3.28 7.36
CA ALA A 12 -12.28 -2.45 6.60
C ALA A 12 -13.63 -2.38 7.31
N ASP A 13 -14.37 -1.32 7.02
CA ASP A 13 -15.78 -1.18 7.36
C ASP A 13 -16.63 -1.35 6.09
N HIS A 14 -17.83 -1.88 6.26
CA HIS A 14 -18.78 -2.06 5.17
C HIS A 14 -20.21 -1.84 5.67
N ASP A 15 -20.59 -0.57 5.74
CA ASP A 15 -21.99 -0.16 5.84
C ASP A 15 -22.61 -0.13 4.43
N THR A 16 -22.81 1.05 3.84
CA THR A 16 -23.35 1.19 2.47
C THR A 16 -22.36 0.83 1.37
N ARG A 17 -21.06 0.96 1.64
CA ARG A 17 -19.95 0.68 0.71
C ARG A 17 -18.72 0.25 1.49
N PHE A 18 -17.84 -0.51 0.85
CA PHE A 18 -16.53 -0.87 1.37
C PHE A 18 -15.68 0.38 1.64
N ARG A 19 -15.05 0.43 2.82
CA ARG A 19 -14.12 1.47 3.23
C ARG A 19 -12.95 0.84 3.99
N SER A 20 -11.77 0.86 3.40
CA SER A 20 -10.55 0.44 4.10
C SER A 20 -10.24 1.38 5.25
N VAL A 21 -9.84 0.83 6.41
CA VAL A 21 -9.28 1.62 7.50
C VAL A 21 -7.89 2.11 7.09
N ILE A 22 -7.58 3.36 7.46
CA ILE A 22 -6.28 3.99 7.22
C ILE A 22 -5.18 3.33 8.07
N THR A 23 -3.92 3.59 7.75
CA THR A 23 -2.79 2.98 8.45
C THR A 23 -2.68 3.48 9.89
N SER A 24 -2.87 4.78 10.10
CA SER A 24 -2.81 5.36 11.44
C SER A 24 -3.97 4.87 12.30
N TYR A 25 -3.65 4.48 13.53
CA TYR A 25 -4.62 4.16 14.57
C TYR A 25 -4.45 5.09 15.78
N ASP A 26 -4.13 6.36 15.51
CA ASP A 26 -4.05 7.43 16.51
C ASP A 26 -5.33 7.51 17.36
N TYR A 27 -6.48 7.25 16.72
CA TYR A 27 -7.79 7.10 17.35
C TYR A 27 -8.27 8.34 18.13
N ASP A 28 -7.57 9.48 18.01
CA ASP A 28 -7.71 10.60 18.94
C ASP A 28 -7.65 10.08 20.39
N ALA A 29 -6.74 9.15 20.65
CA ALA A 29 -6.59 8.51 21.96
C ALA A 29 -5.89 9.45 22.96
N PRO A 30 -5.90 9.12 24.27
CA PRO A 30 -5.15 9.88 25.27
C PRO A 30 -3.63 9.94 24.98
N LEU A 31 -3.10 8.95 24.28
CA LEU A 31 -1.76 8.96 23.71
C LEU A 31 -1.88 9.02 22.18
N THR A 32 -1.04 9.81 21.53
CA THR A 32 -0.98 9.84 20.05
C THR A 32 -0.47 8.52 19.48
N GLU A 33 -0.53 8.35 18.15
CA GLU A 33 0.09 7.20 17.44
C GLU A 33 1.58 7.01 17.80
N ALA A 34 2.31 8.10 18.03
CA ALA A 34 3.72 8.06 18.44
C ALA A 34 3.93 7.88 19.96
N GLY A 35 2.85 7.71 20.74
CA GLY A 35 2.88 7.55 22.18
C GLY A 35 3.02 8.85 22.96
N ASP A 36 2.77 10.01 22.33
CA ASP A 36 2.94 11.30 22.97
C ASP A 36 1.75 11.60 23.90
N PRO A 37 1.99 12.07 25.14
CA PRO A 37 0.93 12.52 26.04
C PRO A 37 0.12 13.68 25.47
N THR A 38 -1.20 13.59 25.54
CA THR A 38 -2.12 14.65 25.09
C THR A 38 -2.80 15.38 26.26
N GLU A 39 -3.45 16.51 25.98
CA GLU A 39 -4.33 17.19 26.94
C GLU A 39 -5.45 16.26 27.45
N LYS A 40 -5.94 15.34 26.59
CA LYS A 40 -6.95 14.34 26.94
C LYS A 40 -6.45 13.38 28.01
N LEU A 41 -5.20 12.91 27.92
CA LEU A 41 -4.60 12.09 28.97
C LEU A 41 -4.51 12.84 30.30
N LEU A 42 -4.09 14.11 30.27
CA LEU A 42 -3.97 14.93 31.47
C LEU A 42 -5.34 15.11 32.13
N ALA A 43 -6.37 15.46 31.36
CA ALA A 43 -7.73 15.60 31.86
C ALA A 43 -8.27 14.29 32.46
N MET A 44 -8.06 13.15 31.78
CA MET A 44 -8.47 11.84 32.30
C MET A 44 -7.74 11.50 33.61
N ARG A 45 -6.42 11.79 33.69
CA ARG A 45 -5.63 11.58 34.90
C ARG A 45 -6.17 12.44 36.06
N ASP A 46 -6.57 13.67 35.80
CA ASP A 46 -7.13 14.55 36.83
C ASP A 46 -8.48 14.08 37.35
N VAL A 47 -9.34 13.52 36.50
CA VAL A 47 -10.58 12.86 36.94
C VAL A 47 -10.28 11.62 37.80
N ILE A 48 -9.35 10.77 37.37
CA ILE A 48 -8.99 9.54 38.11
C ILE A 48 -8.46 9.86 39.52
N LYS A 49 -7.68 10.94 39.67
CA LYS A 49 -7.15 11.41 40.97
C LYS A 49 -8.24 11.70 42.01
N LEU A 50 -9.46 12.04 41.57
CA LEU A 50 -10.58 12.29 42.48
C LEU A 50 -11.06 11.02 43.19
N PHE A 51 -10.75 9.84 42.63
CA PHE A 51 -11.27 8.55 43.12
C PHE A 51 -10.17 7.62 43.64
N ARG A 52 -8.92 7.78 43.19
CA ARG A 52 -7.79 6.93 43.59
C ARG A 52 -6.48 7.71 43.57
N GLU A 53 -5.55 7.29 44.42
CA GLU A 53 -4.16 7.74 44.33
C GLU A 53 -3.54 7.30 42.99
N VAL A 54 -2.83 8.21 42.34
CA VAL A 54 -2.07 7.94 41.12
C VAL A 54 -0.57 8.03 41.41
N PRO A 55 0.29 7.27 40.73
CA PRO A 55 1.73 7.31 40.96
C PRO A 55 2.29 8.73 40.88
N SER A 56 3.06 9.12 41.90
CA SER A 56 3.80 10.37 41.96
C SER A 56 5.00 10.36 41.00
N GLY A 57 5.44 11.55 40.58
CA GLY A 57 6.59 11.73 39.70
C GLY A 57 6.22 12.32 38.33
N PRO A 58 7.23 12.73 37.54
CA PRO A 58 6.99 13.27 36.22
C PRO A 58 6.47 12.18 35.29
N MET A 59 5.50 12.54 34.44
CA MET A 59 5.09 11.67 33.33
C MET A 59 6.23 11.58 32.31
N PRO A 60 6.48 10.40 31.72
CA PRO A 60 7.42 10.30 30.61
C PRO A 60 7.08 11.32 29.52
N PRO A 61 8.06 12.10 29.03
CA PRO A 61 7.81 13.07 27.97
C PRO A 61 7.53 12.38 26.64
N ALA A 62 7.03 13.16 25.68
CA ALA A 62 6.99 12.76 24.27
C ALA A 62 8.38 12.33 23.79
N THR A 63 8.43 11.32 22.92
CA THR A 63 9.71 10.89 22.32
C THR A 63 10.24 11.97 21.38
N PRO A 64 11.57 12.16 21.30
CA PRO A 64 12.14 13.14 20.39
C PRO A 64 11.81 12.75 18.94
N LYS A 65 11.40 13.75 18.15
CA LYS A 65 11.12 13.61 16.72
C LYS A 65 12.16 14.36 15.90
N PHE A 66 12.50 13.85 14.72
CA PHE A 66 13.50 14.48 13.85
C PHE A 66 13.04 14.58 12.40
N ALA A 67 13.30 15.74 11.78
CA ALA A 67 13.06 15.96 10.35
C ALA A 67 14.31 15.60 9.55
N TYR A 68 14.43 14.34 9.13
CA TYR A 68 15.56 13.87 8.32
C TYR A 68 15.60 14.46 6.90
N GLY A 69 14.52 15.10 6.45
CA GLY A 69 14.47 15.80 5.18
C GLY A 69 14.18 14.90 3.98
N PHE A 70 14.64 15.31 2.80
CA PHE A 70 14.30 14.64 1.55
C PHE A 70 15.16 13.40 1.27
N VAL A 71 14.53 12.36 0.76
CA VAL A 71 15.21 11.22 0.14
C VAL A 71 14.74 11.05 -1.29
N THR A 72 15.69 11.07 -2.23
CA THR A 72 15.44 10.78 -3.64
C THR A 72 15.33 9.28 -3.85
N LEU A 73 14.30 8.86 -4.58
CA LEU A 73 14.05 7.49 -4.97
C LEU A 73 14.42 7.26 -6.44
N LYS A 74 14.64 6.00 -6.79
CA LYS A 74 14.87 5.51 -8.15
C LYS A 74 13.88 4.40 -8.45
N LYS A 75 13.36 4.35 -9.69
CA LYS A 75 12.51 3.27 -10.15
C LYS A 75 13.33 1.99 -10.29
N VAL A 76 12.86 0.91 -9.67
CA VAL A 76 13.43 -0.44 -9.77
C VAL A 76 12.86 -1.17 -10.97
N GLY A 77 11.53 -1.17 -11.10
CA GLY A 77 10.82 -1.85 -12.18
C GLY A 77 9.31 -1.76 -12.01
N ASN A 78 8.56 -2.06 -13.07
CA ASN A 78 7.13 -2.37 -12.95
C ASN A 78 6.95 -3.81 -12.42
N ILE A 79 5.72 -4.18 -12.08
CA ILE A 79 5.41 -5.53 -11.55
C ILE A 79 5.94 -6.64 -12.47
N ASN A 80 5.76 -6.49 -13.79
CA ASN A 80 6.24 -7.48 -14.76
C ASN A 80 7.76 -7.64 -14.76
N GLY A 81 8.50 -6.53 -14.65
CA GLY A 81 9.95 -6.55 -14.61
C GLY A 81 10.55 -7.09 -13.32
N VAL A 82 9.74 -7.20 -12.25
CA VAL A 82 10.19 -7.73 -10.94
C VAL A 82 9.49 -9.04 -10.56
N LEU A 83 8.63 -9.58 -11.43
CA LEU A 83 7.74 -10.70 -11.12
C LEU A 83 8.49 -11.94 -10.64
N ASP A 84 9.61 -12.29 -11.29
CA ASP A 84 10.43 -13.44 -10.90
C ASP A 84 11.02 -13.29 -9.48
N THR A 85 11.20 -12.05 -9.02
CA THR A 85 11.70 -11.77 -7.67
C THR A 85 10.58 -11.84 -6.63
N ILE A 86 9.40 -11.28 -6.93
CA ILE A 86 8.29 -11.19 -5.98
C ILE A 86 7.32 -12.38 -6.06
N SER A 87 7.46 -13.27 -7.03
CA SER A 87 6.64 -14.48 -7.20
C SER A 87 7.53 -15.68 -7.58
N PRO A 88 8.49 -16.08 -6.73
CA PRO A 88 9.50 -17.08 -7.08
C PRO A 88 8.93 -18.48 -7.37
N LEU A 89 7.74 -18.79 -6.86
CA LEU A 89 7.05 -20.07 -7.11
C LEU A 89 6.34 -20.12 -8.47
N GLY A 90 6.26 -19.00 -9.18
CA GLY A 90 5.51 -18.89 -10.43
C GLY A 90 3.99 -18.93 -10.25
N PRO A 91 3.24 -19.02 -11.36
CA PRO A 91 1.78 -18.95 -11.33
C PRO A 91 1.13 -20.32 -11.10
N VAL A 92 -0.09 -20.29 -10.54
CA VAL A 92 -1.07 -21.37 -10.69
C VAL A 92 -1.93 -21.08 -11.91
N THR A 93 -2.19 -22.10 -12.73
CA THR A 93 -3.08 -22.00 -13.88
C THR A 93 -4.50 -22.43 -13.51
N SER A 94 -5.50 -21.68 -13.96
CA SER A 94 -6.91 -22.03 -13.76
C SER A 94 -7.76 -21.48 -14.91
N LYS A 95 -8.85 -22.20 -15.26
CA LYS A 95 -9.77 -21.73 -16.31
C LYS A 95 -10.50 -20.44 -15.89
N TYR A 96 -10.83 -20.31 -14.61
CA TYR A 96 -11.52 -19.17 -14.01
C TYR A 96 -10.64 -18.58 -12.88
N PRO A 97 -10.81 -17.30 -12.50
CA PRO A 97 -10.02 -16.73 -11.42
C PRO A 97 -10.24 -17.48 -10.11
N LEU A 98 -9.19 -17.55 -9.29
CA LEU A 98 -9.21 -18.09 -7.93
C LEU A 98 -9.05 -16.95 -6.92
N MET A 99 -9.74 -17.05 -5.79
CA MET A 99 -9.68 -16.08 -4.71
C MET A 99 -8.34 -16.14 -3.96
N PHE A 100 -8.04 -15.09 -3.20
CA PHE A 100 -6.85 -15.00 -2.34
C PHE A 100 -6.74 -16.20 -1.40
N GLU A 101 -7.86 -16.57 -0.78
CA GLU A 101 -7.96 -17.68 0.17
C GLU A 101 -7.70 -19.03 -0.49
N GLU A 102 -8.17 -19.25 -1.72
CA GLU A 102 -7.93 -20.48 -2.49
C GLU A 102 -6.45 -20.63 -2.85
N MET A 103 -5.78 -19.50 -3.09
CA MET A 103 -4.35 -19.40 -3.38
C MET A 103 -3.48 -19.35 -2.11
N LYS A 104 -4.08 -19.45 -0.91
CA LYS A 104 -3.42 -19.37 0.40
C LYS A 104 -2.60 -18.09 0.62
N GLN A 105 -2.97 -17.00 -0.05
CA GLN A 105 -2.39 -15.68 0.18
C GLN A 105 -3.41 -14.79 0.86
N TYR A 106 -3.12 -14.37 2.09
CA TYR A 106 -4.11 -13.65 2.90
C TYR A 106 -4.00 -12.13 2.79
N TYR A 107 -2.85 -11.58 2.41
CA TYR A 107 -2.59 -10.13 2.45
C TYR A 107 -1.87 -9.65 1.18
N GLY A 108 -1.76 -8.33 1.03
CA GLY A 108 -1.02 -7.71 -0.05
C GLY A 108 -1.70 -7.85 -1.42
N PHE A 109 -0.95 -8.35 -2.40
CA PHE A 109 -1.29 -8.22 -3.82
C PHE A 109 -1.20 -9.54 -4.56
N MET A 110 -2.11 -9.76 -5.51
CA MET A 110 -2.08 -10.93 -6.40
C MET A 110 -2.21 -10.48 -7.84
N LEU A 111 -1.38 -11.04 -8.72
CA LEU A 111 -1.45 -10.73 -10.15
C LEU A 111 -2.24 -11.82 -10.89
N TYR A 112 -3.31 -11.41 -11.54
CA TYR A 112 -4.10 -12.25 -12.44
C TYR A 112 -3.75 -11.90 -13.88
N ARG A 113 -3.24 -12.88 -14.63
CA ARG A 113 -2.79 -12.72 -16.01
C ARG A 113 -3.59 -13.59 -16.94
N THR A 114 -4.07 -13.03 -18.04
CA THR A 114 -4.63 -13.76 -19.18
C THR A 114 -4.19 -13.07 -20.48
N THR A 115 -4.73 -13.47 -21.63
CA THR A 115 -4.49 -12.83 -22.92
C THR A 115 -5.78 -12.27 -23.51
N LEU A 116 -5.69 -11.18 -24.27
CA LEU A 116 -6.86 -10.65 -24.97
C LEU A 116 -7.36 -11.67 -26.01
N PRO A 117 -8.66 -12.04 -25.99
CA PRO A 117 -9.21 -13.08 -26.86
C PRO A 117 -9.39 -12.62 -28.32
N GLN A 118 -9.41 -11.31 -28.56
CA GLN A 118 -9.65 -10.70 -29.86
C GLN A 118 -8.98 -9.32 -29.93
N ASP A 119 -8.86 -8.78 -31.15
CA ASP A 119 -8.40 -7.41 -31.37
C ASP A 119 -9.41 -6.39 -30.80
N LEU A 120 -8.90 -5.42 -30.05
CA LEU A 120 -9.65 -4.33 -29.45
C LEU A 120 -9.19 -3.01 -30.07
N SER A 121 -9.48 -2.83 -31.36
CA SER A 121 -9.14 -1.60 -32.10
C SER A 121 -9.85 -0.36 -31.55
N GLU A 122 -11.04 -0.55 -30.98
CA GLU A 122 -11.80 0.47 -30.27
C GLU A 122 -11.81 0.20 -28.75
N PRO A 123 -11.89 1.25 -27.91
CA PRO A 123 -12.01 1.10 -26.46
C PRO A 123 -13.15 0.13 -26.08
N THR A 124 -12.78 -1.04 -25.55
CA THR A 124 -13.73 -2.11 -25.24
C THR A 124 -13.93 -2.23 -23.73
N PRO A 125 -15.17 -2.31 -23.22
CA PRO A 125 -15.44 -2.41 -21.79
C PRO A 125 -14.87 -3.68 -21.16
N LEU A 126 -14.01 -3.54 -20.15
CA LEU A 126 -13.67 -4.58 -19.17
C LEU A 126 -14.54 -4.36 -17.92
N ILE A 127 -15.38 -5.35 -17.61
CA ILE A 127 -16.45 -5.26 -16.62
C ILE A 127 -16.19 -6.27 -15.51
N SER A 128 -16.33 -5.81 -14.26
CA SER A 128 -16.48 -6.66 -13.08
C SER A 128 -17.97 -6.81 -12.75
N PRO A 129 -18.65 -7.84 -13.30
CA PRO A 129 -20.04 -8.08 -12.98
C PRO A 129 -20.18 -8.40 -11.49
N LEU A 130 -21.36 -8.12 -10.92
CA LEU A 130 -21.70 -8.46 -9.52
C LEU A 130 -20.72 -7.90 -8.48
N ASN A 131 -19.97 -6.83 -8.80
CA ASN A 131 -18.99 -6.23 -7.90
C ASN A 131 -17.86 -7.20 -7.48
N GLY A 132 -17.39 -8.05 -8.41
CA GLY A 132 -16.47 -9.14 -8.09
C GLY A 132 -14.98 -8.76 -7.90
N VAL A 133 -14.58 -7.49 -8.05
CA VAL A 133 -13.20 -7.05 -7.74
C VAL A 133 -13.11 -6.69 -6.26
N HIS A 134 -12.37 -7.48 -5.50
CA HIS A 134 -12.18 -7.31 -4.06
C HIS A 134 -10.69 -7.09 -3.72
N ASP A 135 -10.21 -5.86 -3.53
CA ASP A 135 -10.98 -4.60 -3.47
C ASP A 135 -10.66 -3.62 -4.58
N ARG A 136 -9.45 -3.69 -5.13
CA ARG A 136 -9.03 -2.80 -6.21
C ARG A 136 -8.11 -3.51 -7.17
N ALA A 137 -8.33 -3.29 -8.46
CA ALA A 137 -7.59 -3.95 -9.52
C ALA A 137 -6.95 -2.92 -10.45
N TYR A 138 -5.63 -3.01 -10.65
CA TYR A 138 -4.85 -2.18 -11.54
C TYR A 138 -4.60 -2.94 -12.84
N VAL A 139 -5.14 -2.42 -13.95
CA VAL A 139 -5.20 -3.11 -15.23
C VAL A 139 -4.12 -2.60 -16.17
N SER A 140 -3.38 -3.53 -16.78
CA SER A 140 -2.34 -3.23 -17.77
C SER A 140 -2.42 -4.18 -18.96
N VAL A 141 -2.10 -3.69 -20.15
CA VAL A 141 -1.95 -4.50 -21.38
C VAL A 141 -0.50 -4.41 -21.84
N ASN A 142 0.18 -5.54 -21.99
CA ASN A 142 1.63 -5.63 -22.28
C ASN A 142 2.48 -4.73 -21.37
N GLY A 143 2.10 -4.62 -20.10
CA GLY A 143 2.77 -3.78 -19.09
C GLY A 143 2.50 -2.28 -19.20
N VAL A 144 1.62 -1.83 -20.11
CA VAL A 144 1.13 -0.45 -20.21
C VAL A 144 -0.14 -0.30 -19.41
N TYR A 145 -0.13 0.57 -18.41
CA TYR A 145 -1.26 0.83 -17.52
C TYR A 145 -2.45 1.42 -18.29
N GLN A 146 -3.63 0.82 -18.10
CA GLN A 146 -4.87 1.19 -18.78
C GLN A 146 -5.86 1.90 -17.83
N GLY A 147 -5.82 1.59 -16.54
CA GLY A 147 -6.76 2.11 -15.56
C GLY A 147 -6.99 1.15 -14.40
N LEU A 148 -8.09 1.33 -13.69
CA LEU A 148 -8.43 0.51 -12.53
C LEU A 148 -9.92 0.17 -12.45
N LEU A 149 -10.20 -0.94 -11.78
CA LEU A 149 -11.52 -1.28 -11.23
C LEU A 149 -11.45 -1.15 -9.70
N GLU A 150 -12.54 -0.71 -9.08
CA GLU A 150 -12.64 -0.48 -7.64
C GLU A 150 -14.00 -0.96 -7.13
N ARG A 151 -13.97 -1.78 -6.08
CA ARG A 151 -15.16 -2.28 -5.38
C ARG A 151 -16.14 -1.14 -5.07
N ASP A 152 -17.42 -1.38 -5.33
CA ASP A 152 -18.56 -0.46 -5.16
C ASP A 152 -18.50 0.86 -5.96
N THR A 153 -17.41 1.15 -6.67
CA THR A 153 -17.14 2.49 -7.23
C THR A 153 -16.91 2.46 -8.74
N VAL A 154 -15.94 1.66 -9.21
CA VAL A 154 -15.55 1.59 -10.63
C VAL A 154 -15.64 0.14 -11.09
N LEU A 155 -16.79 -0.25 -11.61
CA LEU A 155 -17.05 -1.64 -12.05
C LEU A 155 -16.77 -1.89 -13.53
N VAL A 156 -16.49 -0.82 -14.27
CA VAL A 156 -16.19 -0.87 -15.70
C VAL A 156 -15.09 0.13 -16.04
N MET A 157 -14.18 -0.29 -16.91
CA MET A 157 -13.20 0.58 -17.56
C MET A 157 -13.03 0.12 -19.02
N ASN A 158 -12.49 0.96 -19.89
CA ASN A 158 -12.20 0.53 -21.26
C ASN A 158 -10.75 0.07 -21.39
N VAL A 159 -10.54 -0.92 -22.25
CA VAL A 159 -9.22 -1.49 -22.58
C VAL A 159 -9.07 -1.52 -24.11
N THR A 160 -7.86 -1.28 -24.59
CA THR A 160 -7.45 -1.43 -25.99
C THR A 160 -6.24 -2.35 -26.09
N GLY A 161 -6.08 -3.05 -27.22
CA GLY A 161 -4.97 -3.98 -27.45
C GLY A 161 -5.24 -4.91 -28.62
N GLN A 162 -4.31 -5.80 -28.90
CA GLN A 162 -4.39 -6.81 -29.96
C GLN A 162 -4.66 -8.20 -29.37
N GLN A 163 -5.23 -9.09 -30.18
CA GLN A 163 -5.41 -10.48 -29.81
C GLN A 163 -4.07 -11.10 -29.38
N GLY A 164 -4.09 -11.82 -28.25
CA GLY A 164 -2.90 -12.45 -27.68
C GLY A 164 -2.03 -11.52 -26.82
N ASP A 165 -2.30 -10.21 -26.79
CA ASP A 165 -1.64 -9.31 -25.85
C ASP A 165 -1.89 -9.74 -24.41
N ILE A 166 -0.88 -9.56 -23.55
CA ILE A 166 -0.94 -9.94 -22.15
C ILE A 166 -1.80 -8.92 -21.40
N LEU A 167 -2.91 -9.39 -20.82
CA LEU A 167 -3.74 -8.63 -19.91
C LEU A 167 -3.36 -8.98 -18.46
N ASP A 168 -2.84 -7.99 -17.74
CA ASP A 168 -2.44 -8.08 -16.35
C ASP A 168 -3.39 -7.31 -15.45
N ILE A 169 -3.82 -7.94 -14.37
CA ILE A 169 -4.74 -7.39 -13.38
C ILE A 169 -4.13 -7.61 -12.00
N LEU A 170 -3.45 -6.58 -11.49
CA LEU A 170 -2.90 -6.59 -10.14
C LEU A 170 -4.03 -6.24 -9.16
N VAL A 171 -4.44 -7.19 -8.33
CA VAL A 171 -5.48 -6.99 -7.33
C VAL A 171 -4.87 -6.75 -5.96
N GLU A 172 -5.30 -5.70 -5.28
CA GLU A 172 -4.96 -5.36 -3.91
C GLU A 172 -6.07 -5.82 -2.95
N ASN A 173 -5.67 -6.53 -1.90
CA ASN A 173 -6.48 -6.68 -0.71
C ASN A 173 -6.31 -5.43 0.18
N MET A 174 -7.36 -4.59 0.28
CA MET A 174 -7.32 -3.34 1.03
C MET A 174 -7.69 -3.51 2.52
N GLY A 175 -7.82 -4.75 2.98
CA GLY A 175 -8.21 -5.11 4.35
C GLY A 175 -9.57 -5.79 4.38
N ARG A 176 -9.71 -6.82 5.21
CA ARG A 176 -10.98 -7.55 5.36
C ARG A 176 -11.93 -6.78 6.25
N VAL A 177 -13.22 -6.84 5.92
CA VAL A 177 -14.27 -6.30 6.78
C VAL A 177 -14.18 -6.93 8.17
N ASN A 178 -14.08 -6.10 9.21
CA ASN A 178 -13.84 -6.56 10.58
C ASN A 178 -15.05 -6.40 11.52
N PHE A 179 -16.18 -5.88 11.02
CA PHE A 179 -17.40 -5.69 11.78
C PHE A 179 -18.65 -5.90 10.89
N GLY A 180 -19.77 -6.28 11.50
CA GLY A 180 -21.06 -6.43 10.82
C GLY A 180 -21.26 -7.78 10.12
N SER A 181 -22.25 -7.85 9.22
CA SER A 181 -22.67 -9.10 8.57
C SER A 181 -21.79 -9.52 7.38
N LYS A 182 -20.83 -8.67 6.98
CA LYS A 182 -19.99 -8.85 5.79
C LYS A 182 -18.57 -9.33 6.10
N ILE A 183 -18.33 -9.87 7.31
CA ILE A 183 -16.98 -10.31 7.76
C ILE A 183 -16.40 -11.51 7.00
N ASN A 184 -17.24 -12.29 6.31
CA ASN A 184 -16.79 -13.36 5.39
C ASN A 184 -16.36 -12.74 4.05
N ASP A 185 -15.31 -11.91 4.12
CA ASP A 185 -14.89 -11.02 3.04
C ASP A 185 -13.70 -11.61 2.27
N TYR A 186 -14.01 -12.53 1.34
CA TYR A 186 -13.03 -13.07 0.39
C TYR A 186 -12.43 -11.96 -0.48
N LYS A 187 -11.18 -12.18 -0.93
CA LYS A 187 -10.40 -11.19 -1.69
C LYS A 187 -9.94 -11.72 -3.04
N GLY A 188 -9.58 -10.81 -3.94
CA GLY A 188 -9.20 -11.13 -5.31
C GLY A 188 -10.32 -10.88 -6.32
N LEU A 189 -10.37 -11.71 -7.34
CA LEU A 189 -11.45 -11.72 -8.32
C LEU A 189 -12.48 -12.80 -7.91
N LEU A 190 -13.61 -12.38 -7.34
CA LEU A 190 -14.66 -13.28 -6.85
C LEU A 190 -15.60 -13.77 -7.96
N SER A 191 -15.52 -13.16 -9.14
CA SER A 191 -16.29 -13.54 -10.31
C SER A 191 -15.46 -13.34 -11.57
N ASN A 192 -15.89 -13.96 -12.67
CA ASN A 192 -15.29 -13.74 -13.98
C ASN A 192 -15.36 -12.25 -14.37
N LEU A 193 -14.31 -11.77 -15.01
CA LEU A 193 -14.34 -10.49 -15.70
C LEU A 193 -14.86 -10.69 -17.12
N ILE A 194 -15.61 -9.70 -17.62
CA ILE A 194 -16.22 -9.72 -18.95
C ILE A 194 -15.57 -8.63 -19.79
N LEU A 195 -15.01 -8.99 -20.93
CA LEU A 195 -14.47 -8.06 -21.90
C LEU A 195 -15.45 -7.95 -23.09
N GLY A 196 -16.15 -6.82 -23.17
CA GLY A 196 -17.27 -6.62 -24.08
C GLY A 196 -18.41 -7.59 -23.74
N LYS A 197 -18.48 -8.69 -24.48
CA LYS A 197 -19.46 -9.78 -24.28
C LYS A 197 -18.82 -11.11 -23.85
N ASP A 198 -17.50 -11.18 -23.86
CA ASP A 198 -16.75 -12.43 -23.69
C ASP A 198 -16.24 -12.54 -22.25
N ALA A 199 -16.55 -13.65 -21.58
CA ALA A 199 -15.99 -13.93 -20.27
C ALA A 199 -14.52 -14.32 -20.43
N LEU A 200 -13.63 -13.64 -19.69
CA LEU A 200 -12.20 -13.93 -19.71
C LEU A 200 -11.89 -15.24 -18.97
N THR A 201 -11.13 -16.12 -19.62
CA THR A 201 -10.72 -17.43 -19.10
C THR A 201 -9.21 -17.60 -19.14
N ASP A 202 -8.74 -18.77 -18.73
CA ASP A 202 -7.35 -19.24 -18.91
C ASP A 202 -6.32 -18.35 -18.19
N TRP A 203 -6.53 -18.25 -16.88
CA TRP A 203 -5.76 -17.41 -15.97
C TRP A 203 -4.46 -18.07 -15.53
N LYS A 204 -3.40 -17.26 -15.48
CA LYS A 204 -2.19 -17.48 -14.69
C LYS A 204 -2.24 -16.56 -13.48
N ILE A 205 -2.25 -17.12 -12.29
CA ILE A 205 -2.47 -16.40 -11.03
C ILE A 205 -1.19 -16.48 -10.21
N TYR A 206 -0.59 -15.32 -9.94
CA TYR A 206 0.69 -15.19 -9.25
C TYR A 206 0.48 -14.60 -7.85
N PRO A 207 0.68 -15.41 -6.80
CA PRO A 207 0.85 -14.90 -5.45
C PRO A 207 2.11 -14.03 -5.35
N LEU A 208 2.03 -12.85 -4.76
CA LEU A 208 3.17 -11.92 -4.67
C LEU A 208 3.71 -11.83 -3.23
N ASP A 209 4.87 -12.43 -3.00
CA ASP A 209 5.65 -12.35 -1.76
C ASP A 209 6.57 -11.12 -1.74
N ILE A 210 5.94 -9.94 -1.73
CA ILE A 210 6.65 -8.65 -1.73
C ILE A 210 7.38 -8.43 -0.38
N ASP A 211 6.71 -8.74 0.74
CA ASP A 211 7.29 -8.60 2.08
C ASP A 211 8.51 -9.54 2.26
N GLY A 212 8.41 -10.80 1.82
CA GLY A 212 9.51 -11.76 1.85
C GLY A 212 10.70 -11.33 0.98
N ALA A 213 10.44 -10.84 -0.24
CA ALA A 213 11.49 -10.31 -1.10
C ALA A 213 12.21 -9.12 -0.46
N ILE A 214 11.45 -8.15 0.09
CA ILE A 214 12.03 -6.93 0.69
C ILE A 214 12.77 -7.22 1.99
N SER A 215 12.21 -8.07 2.87
CA SER A 215 12.86 -8.45 4.12
C SER A 215 14.15 -9.28 3.88
N SER A 216 14.26 -9.97 2.75
CA SER A 216 15.48 -10.66 2.30
C SER A 216 16.53 -9.72 1.67
N GLY A 217 16.29 -8.42 1.65
CA GLY A 217 17.25 -7.39 1.23
C GLY A 217 17.07 -6.86 -0.20
N TRP A 218 16.15 -7.41 -1.00
CA TRP A 218 15.79 -6.79 -2.27
C TRP A 218 15.02 -5.47 -2.03
N PRO A 219 15.11 -4.45 -2.90
CA PRO A 219 15.96 -4.29 -4.08
C PRO A 219 17.38 -3.78 -3.77
N HIS A 220 17.76 -3.66 -2.50
CA HIS A 220 19.01 -2.99 -2.10
C HIS A 220 20.25 -3.88 -2.16
N SER A 221 20.10 -5.21 -2.06
CA SER A 221 21.19 -6.19 -2.11
C SER A 221 21.66 -6.54 -3.53
N ASN A 222 20.79 -6.42 -4.54
CA ASN A 222 21.05 -6.84 -5.92
C ASN A 222 21.36 -5.64 -6.83
N GLN A 223 22.58 -5.12 -6.76
CA GLN A 223 23.06 -4.02 -7.63
C GLN A 223 23.43 -4.48 -9.05
N LYS A 224 22.55 -5.22 -9.76
CA LYS A 224 22.66 -5.19 -11.23
C LYS A 224 22.16 -3.82 -11.66
N SER A 225 23.04 -3.00 -12.23
CA SER A 225 22.75 -1.60 -12.58
C SER A 225 21.48 -1.53 -13.43
N VAL A 226 20.37 -1.11 -12.83
CA VAL A 226 19.17 -0.76 -13.57
C VAL A 226 19.53 0.51 -14.32
N SER A 227 19.73 0.40 -15.64
CA SER A 227 20.00 1.54 -16.49
C SER A 227 18.76 2.43 -16.54
N SER A 228 18.76 3.48 -15.73
CA SER A 228 17.70 4.48 -15.76
C SER A 228 17.85 5.34 -17.02
N LYS A 229 17.25 4.91 -18.13
CA LYS A 229 16.79 5.92 -19.10
C LYS A 229 15.79 6.80 -18.37
N GLN A 230 15.92 8.12 -18.55
CA GLN A 230 15.10 9.14 -17.89
C GLN A 230 13.65 8.68 -17.77
N ALA A 231 13.18 8.58 -16.52
CA ALA A 231 11.85 8.10 -16.23
C ALA A 231 10.85 9.09 -16.83
N ALA A 232 10.25 8.74 -17.96
CA ALA A 232 8.94 9.27 -18.30
C ALA A 232 8.01 9.06 -17.10
N LEU A 233 7.03 9.96 -16.93
CA LEU A 233 5.96 9.79 -15.95
C LEU A 233 5.47 8.34 -16.02
N SER A 234 5.71 7.59 -14.95
CA SER A 234 5.36 6.17 -14.90
C SER A 234 3.95 6.08 -14.36
N ALA A 235 3.00 5.86 -15.25
CA ALA A 235 1.67 5.46 -14.85
C ALA A 235 1.66 3.97 -14.46
N GLY A 236 0.86 3.65 -13.45
CA GLY A 236 0.61 2.30 -12.95
C GLY A 236 1.65 1.74 -11.97
N PRO A 237 1.45 0.47 -11.56
CA PRO A 237 2.21 -0.17 -10.49
C PRO A 237 3.71 -0.30 -10.76
N ALA A 238 4.53 0.23 -9.85
CA ALA A 238 5.98 0.11 -9.91
C ALA A 238 6.65 0.20 -8.53
N VAL A 239 7.81 -0.46 -8.42
CA VAL A 239 8.65 -0.43 -7.23
C VAL A 239 9.73 0.61 -7.37
N TYR A 240 9.96 1.36 -6.29
CA TYR A 240 10.96 2.40 -6.16
C TYR A 240 11.80 2.14 -4.91
N MET A 241 13.07 2.55 -4.96
CA MET A 241 14.00 2.40 -3.85
C MET A 241 14.78 3.69 -3.62
N GLY A 242 15.15 3.94 -2.37
CA GLY A 242 16.06 5.02 -2.00
C GLY A 242 16.71 4.72 -0.66
N THR A 243 17.63 5.59 -0.26
CA THR A 243 18.43 5.35 0.94
C THR A 243 18.57 6.64 1.73
N LEU A 244 18.14 6.60 2.99
CA LEU A 244 18.39 7.67 3.96
C LEU A 244 19.77 7.43 4.59
N GLN A 245 20.68 8.38 4.40
CA GLN A 245 22.02 8.29 4.99
C GLN A 245 21.94 8.52 6.51
N PRO A 246 22.69 7.74 7.31
CA PRO A 246 22.69 7.89 8.76
C PRO A 246 23.34 9.23 9.15
N ASN A 247 22.80 9.88 10.17
CA ASN A 247 23.34 11.12 10.76
C ASN A 247 23.73 10.95 12.25
N GLY A 248 23.84 9.70 12.72
CA GLY A 248 24.06 9.37 14.13
C GLY A 248 22.80 9.36 15.01
N LEU A 249 21.62 9.72 14.47
CA LEU A 249 20.35 9.74 15.20
C LEU A 249 19.40 8.64 14.73
N ALA A 250 18.65 8.06 15.67
CA ALA A 250 17.55 7.13 15.43
C ALA A 250 16.32 7.57 16.24
N TRP A 251 15.89 8.82 15.99
CA TRP A 251 14.70 9.41 16.59
C TRP A 251 13.48 9.12 15.74
N ASP A 252 12.29 9.14 16.34
CA ASP A 252 11.09 8.89 15.56
C ASP A 252 10.89 10.02 14.53
N THR A 253 10.19 9.71 13.45
CA THR A 253 9.95 10.65 12.36
C THR A 253 8.66 10.30 11.63
N PHE A 254 8.25 11.14 10.69
CA PHE A 254 7.02 10.98 9.92
C PHE A 254 7.33 11.07 8.44
N LEU A 255 7.05 10.00 7.70
CA LEU A 255 7.26 9.94 6.26
C LEU A 255 6.06 10.53 5.53
N LYS A 256 6.29 11.58 4.75
CA LYS A 256 5.29 12.20 3.87
C LYS A 256 5.60 11.89 2.41
N LEU A 257 4.58 11.43 1.70
CA LEU A 257 4.65 11.06 0.28
C LEU A 257 3.90 12.07 -0.58
N LYS A 258 4.41 13.31 -0.62
CA LYS A 258 3.80 14.40 -1.39
C LYS A 258 3.78 14.05 -2.89
N GLU A 259 2.64 14.28 -3.56
CA GLU A 259 2.43 14.04 -5.01
C GLU A 259 2.50 12.57 -5.45
N TRP A 260 2.84 11.64 -4.57
CA TRP A 260 2.57 10.21 -4.79
C TRP A 260 1.07 9.96 -4.64
N THR A 261 0.59 8.87 -5.24
CA THR A 261 -0.86 8.67 -5.37
C THR A 261 -1.36 7.67 -4.34
N LYS A 262 -0.96 6.41 -4.46
CA LYS A 262 -1.37 5.33 -3.56
C LYS A 262 -0.36 4.20 -3.58
N GLY A 263 -0.06 3.63 -2.41
CA GLY A 263 0.89 2.53 -2.35
C GLY A 263 1.23 2.05 -0.96
N GLN A 264 2.35 1.33 -0.87
CA GLN A 264 2.87 0.72 0.34
C GLN A 264 4.35 1.11 0.55
N VAL A 265 4.77 1.29 1.81
CA VAL A 265 6.14 1.68 2.18
C VAL A 265 6.78 0.62 3.08
N TRP A 266 8.07 0.38 2.85
CA TRP A 266 8.96 -0.36 3.75
C TRP A 266 10.18 0.47 4.13
N ILE A 267 10.57 0.39 5.40
CA ILE A 267 11.84 0.92 5.92
C ILE A 267 12.64 -0.23 6.51
N ASN A 268 13.86 -0.45 6.02
CA ASN A 268 14.76 -1.51 6.48
C ASN A 268 14.11 -2.90 6.54
N GLY A 269 13.30 -3.24 5.54
CA GLY A 269 12.60 -4.52 5.50
C GLY A 269 11.26 -4.57 6.24
N VAL A 270 10.95 -3.56 7.06
CA VAL A 270 9.70 -3.51 7.83
C VAL A 270 8.64 -2.73 7.08
N ASN A 271 7.49 -3.37 6.87
CA ASN A 271 6.33 -2.76 6.23
C ASN A 271 5.69 -1.72 7.16
N LEU A 272 5.69 -0.46 6.75
CA LEU A 272 5.09 0.65 7.52
C LEU A 272 3.59 0.80 7.29
N GLY A 273 3.04 0.19 6.24
CA GLY A 273 1.65 0.34 5.87
C GLY A 273 1.42 1.11 4.57
N ARG A 274 0.15 1.43 4.35
CA ARG A 274 -0.38 2.05 3.14
C ARG A 274 -0.32 3.57 3.22
N TYR A 275 0.02 4.23 2.12
CA TYR A 275 -0.19 5.67 1.96
C TYR A 275 -1.24 5.93 0.88
N TRP A 276 -2.05 6.97 1.10
CA TRP A 276 -3.03 7.43 0.11
C TRP A 276 -3.37 8.92 0.29
N PRO A 277 -2.38 9.82 0.08
CA PRO A 277 -2.51 11.25 0.36
C PRO A 277 -3.66 11.91 -0.42
N ALA A 278 -3.96 11.43 -1.64
CA ALA A 278 -5.05 11.97 -2.45
C ALA A 278 -6.44 11.78 -1.81
N ARG A 279 -6.67 10.67 -1.08
CA ARG A 279 -7.92 10.47 -0.32
C ARG A 279 -7.83 11.01 1.10
N GLY A 280 -6.66 10.95 1.74
CA GLY A 280 -6.49 11.32 3.13
C GLY A 280 -7.39 10.50 4.07
N PRO A 281 -7.65 10.98 5.30
CA PRO A 281 -7.13 12.22 5.88
C PRO A 281 -5.64 12.12 6.28
N GLN A 282 -5.11 10.91 6.40
CA GLN A 282 -3.71 10.63 6.69
C GLN A 282 -2.79 11.01 5.53
N GLN A 283 -1.80 11.86 5.80
CA GLN A 283 -0.79 12.33 4.84
C GLN A 283 0.63 11.87 5.20
N THR A 284 0.83 11.39 6.44
CA THR A 284 2.12 10.90 6.93
C THR A 284 2.02 9.52 7.54
N LEU A 285 3.07 8.72 7.37
CA LEU A 285 3.27 7.46 8.08
C LEU A 285 4.23 7.65 9.23
N TYR A 286 3.90 7.14 10.42
CA TYR A 286 4.81 7.12 11.54
C TYR A 286 5.98 6.16 11.28
N VAL A 287 7.20 6.61 11.59
CA VAL A 287 8.42 5.81 11.49
C VAL A 287 9.08 5.78 12.87
N PRO A 288 8.94 4.67 13.60
CA PRO A 288 9.62 4.49 14.88
C PRO A 288 11.14 4.57 14.71
N GLY A 289 11.81 5.35 15.55
CA GLY A 289 13.25 5.49 15.63
C GLY A 289 14.01 4.16 15.72
N PRO A 290 13.53 3.14 16.47
CA PRO A 290 14.16 1.82 16.48
C PRO A 290 14.23 1.09 15.13
N LEU A 291 13.43 1.50 14.13
CA LEU A 291 13.56 0.97 12.77
C LEU A 291 14.75 1.57 12.02
N LEU A 292 15.31 2.68 12.49
CA LEU A 292 16.40 3.39 11.84
C LEU A 292 17.76 2.98 12.43
N SER A 293 18.74 2.82 11.55
CA SER A 293 20.14 2.66 11.89
C SER A 293 20.83 4.01 12.05
N THR A 294 21.60 4.16 13.12
CA THR A 294 22.45 5.34 13.38
C THR A 294 23.77 5.31 12.61
N SER A 295 24.16 4.15 12.06
CA SER A 295 25.48 3.92 11.47
C SER A 295 25.45 3.34 10.05
N LEU A 296 24.37 2.67 9.66
CA LEU A 296 24.20 2.10 8.32
C LEU A 296 23.17 2.89 7.50
N PRO A 297 23.28 2.85 6.16
CA PRO A 297 22.26 3.42 5.30
C PRO A 297 20.89 2.75 5.52
N ASN A 298 19.85 3.57 5.63
CA ASN A 298 18.49 3.12 5.87
C ASN A 298 17.76 2.95 4.53
N ASN A 299 17.36 1.74 4.23
CA ASN A 299 16.73 1.35 2.98
C ASN A 299 15.25 1.73 3.00
N ILE A 300 14.82 2.49 1.99
CA ILE A 300 13.44 2.83 1.73
C ILE A 300 13.01 2.10 0.47
N THR A 301 11.93 1.34 0.56
CA THR A 301 11.29 0.70 -0.60
C THR A 301 9.84 1.14 -0.65
N LEU A 302 9.36 1.42 -1.86
CA LEU A 302 8.04 1.94 -2.12
C LEU A 302 7.41 1.15 -3.26
N LEU A 303 6.17 0.69 -3.08
CA LEU A 303 5.31 0.23 -4.17
C LEU A 303 4.28 1.32 -4.44
N GLU A 304 4.40 2.04 -5.55
CA GLU A 304 3.38 2.98 -6.03
C GLU A 304 2.48 2.25 -7.02
N LEU A 305 1.17 2.45 -6.92
CA LEU A 305 0.16 1.65 -7.60
C LEU A 305 -0.53 2.37 -8.76
N GLU A 306 -0.56 3.71 -8.75
CA GLU A 306 -1.36 4.50 -9.68
C GLU A 306 -0.50 5.45 -10.51
N ALA A 307 0.22 6.36 -9.87
CA ALA A 307 1.06 7.32 -10.58
C ALA A 307 2.15 7.85 -9.66
N ALA A 308 3.40 7.76 -10.13
CA ALA A 308 4.54 8.37 -9.46
C ALA A 308 4.70 9.84 -9.89
N PRO A 309 5.14 10.72 -8.99
CA PRO A 309 5.37 12.12 -9.30
C PRO A 309 6.57 12.31 -10.25
N ALA A 310 6.64 13.47 -10.89
CA ALA A 310 7.80 13.85 -11.71
C ALA A 310 9.10 13.89 -10.88
N HIS A 311 9.00 14.33 -9.62
CA HIS A 311 10.10 14.32 -8.68
C HIS A 311 9.97 13.13 -7.74
N LEU A 312 10.71 12.06 -8.02
CA LEU A 312 10.74 10.83 -7.22
C LEU A 312 11.44 11.07 -5.88
N ARG A 313 10.73 11.69 -4.93
CA ARG A 313 11.25 11.97 -3.59
C ARG A 313 10.18 11.79 -2.52
N VAL A 314 10.63 11.45 -1.33
CA VAL A 314 9.83 11.45 -0.09
C VAL A 314 10.46 12.40 0.92
N ILE A 315 9.71 12.83 1.93
CA ILE A 315 10.23 13.71 2.99
C ILE A 315 9.94 13.14 4.37
N PHE A 316 10.96 13.10 5.21
CA PHE A 316 10.89 12.76 6.63
C PHE A 316 10.78 14.04 7.45
N MET A 317 9.72 14.14 8.25
CA MET A 317 9.36 15.31 9.05
C MET A 317 9.30 14.96 10.54
N ASP A 318 9.25 15.97 11.40
CA ASP A 318 9.19 15.83 12.86
C ASP A 318 7.77 15.98 13.46
N TRP A 319 6.73 16.18 12.64
CA TRP A 319 5.34 16.19 13.10
C TRP A 319 4.40 15.36 12.18
N PRO A 320 3.35 14.75 12.74
CA PRO A 320 2.35 14.01 11.95
C PRO A 320 1.36 14.94 11.25
N GLN A 321 0.79 14.47 10.14
CA GLN A 321 -0.35 15.10 9.47
C GLN A 321 -1.43 14.04 9.21
N LEU A 322 -2.37 13.91 10.15
CA LEU A 322 -3.41 12.86 10.13
C LEU A 322 -4.81 13.36 9.74
N ASN A 323 -5.05 14.67 9.80
CA ASN A 323 -6.38 15.28 9.67
C ASN A 323 -6.51 16.24 8.47
N ILE A 324 -5.72 16.05 7.40
CA ILE A 324 -5.83 16.90 6.21
C ILE A 324 -6.79 16.24 5.23
N THR A 325 -8.02 16.74 5.20
CA THR A 325 -8.93 16.48 4.07
C THR A 325 -8.46 17.30 2.88
N ALA A 326 -8.32 16.69 1.70
CA ALA A 326 -8.17 17.43 0.46
C ALA A 326 -9.31 18.45 0.39
N GLY A 327 -8.96 19.75 0.33
CA GLY A 327 -9.95 20.79 0.13
C GLY A 327 -10.75 20.46 -1.12
N LYS A 328 -12.08 20.59 -1.06
CA LYS A 328 -12.91 20.56 -2.26
C LYS A 328 -12.40 21.66 -3.20
N SER A 329 -11.62 21.27 -4.20
CA SER A 329 -11.39 22.07 -5.41
C SER A 329 -12.55 21.86 -6.36
#